data_AF-A0A1V5P429-F1
#
_entry.id   AF-A0A1V5P429-F1
#
_cell.length_a   1.000
_cell.length_b   1.000
_cell.length_c   1.000
_cell.angle_alpha   90.00
_cell.angle_beta   90.00
_cell.angle_gamma   90.00
#
_symmetry.space_group_name_H-M   'P 1'
#
loop_
_entity.id
_entity.type
_entity.pdbx_description
1 polymer ?
#
loop_
_entity_poly.entity_id
_entity_poly.type
_entity_poly.pdbx_seq_one_letter_code
_entity_poly.pdbx_strand_id
1 'polypeptide(L)'
;MTWGDGLASLVGYGWGRHQYTFLGHTRSWEGSAAMAIGGFIAMFLTLWLLPGSALSPNSEPFGMASSLVLALAGTVIATVAEGFSPAGTDNLSVPLLTGALLYLASVLL
;
A
#
# COMPACT_ATOMS: atom_id res chain seq x y z
N MET A 1 2.98 4.12 1.63
CA MET A 1 3.20 5.13 2.69
C MET A 1 2.66 6.46 2.24
N THR A 2 3.40 7.30 1.49
CA THR A 2 2.99 8.70 1.16
C THR A 2 1.51 8.92 0.82
N TRP A 3 0.96 8.22 -0.18
CA TRP A 3 -0.45 8.35 -0.57
C TRP A 3 -1.41 7.76 0.47
N GLY A 4 -1.05 6.59 1.02
CA GLY A 4 -1.84 5.87 2.00
C GLY A 4 -2.00 6.68 3.29
N ASP A 5 -0.90 7.14 3.88
CA ASP A 5 -0.89 7.85 5.17
C ASP A 5 -1.60 9.21 5.07
N GLY A 6 -1.42 9.90 3.93
CA GLY A 6 -2.12 11.15 3.64
C GLY A 6 -3.64 10.96 3.57
N LEU A 7 -4.11 9.90 2.90
CA LEU A 7 -5.54 9.58 2.84
C LEU A 7 -6.07 9.06 4.17
N ALA A 8 -5.29 8.26 4.89
CA ALA A 8 -5.63 7.74 6.21
C ALA A 8 -5.84 8.87 7.21
N SER A 9 -4.97 9.88 7.20
CA SER A 9 -5.08 11.04 8.08
C SER A 9 -6.25 11.96 7.71
N LEU A 10 -6.46 12.24 6.42
CA LEU A 10 -7.60 13.05 5.96
C LEU A 10 -8.94 12.39 6.31
N VAL A 11 -9.10 11.11 5.98
CA VAL A 11 -10.34 10.37 6.24
C VAL A 11 -10.49 10.05 7.73
N GLY A 12 -9.40 9.68 8.40
CA GLY A 12 -9.42 9.37 9.82
C GLY A 12 -9.75 10.59 10.68
N TYR A 13 -9.25 11.78 10.32
CA TYR A 13 -9.59 13.02 11.02
C TYR A 13 -11.04 13.45 10.78
N GLY A 14 -11.54 13.34 9.54
CA GLY A 14 -12.90 13.78 9.18
C GLY A 14 -14.01 12.79 9.51
N TRP A 15 -13.77 11.50 9.33
CA TRP A 15 -14.78 10.43 9.39
C TRP A 15 -14.38 9.22 10.25
N GLY A 16 -13.28 9.29 11.00
CA GLY A 16 -12.79 8.19 11.84
C GLY A 16 -13.66 7.92 13.07
N ARG A 17 -14.83 7.31 12.87
CA ARG A 17 -15.80 7.01 13.94
C ARG A 17 -15.46 5.73 14.68
N HIS A 18 -14.92 4.74 13.98
CA HIS A 18 -14.57 3.46 14.59
C HIS A 18 -13.08 3.44 14.83
N GLN A 19 -12.68 3.67 16.09
CA GLN A 19 -11.28 3.67 16.48
C GLN A 19 -10.88 2.34 17.09
N TYR A 20 -9.64 1.92 16.85
CA TYR A 20 -9.01 0.79 17.51
C TYR A 20 -7.61 1.20 17.96
N THR A 21 -7.16 0.63 19.07
CA THR A 21 -5.82 0.88 19.59
C THR A 21 -5.01 -0.39 19.49
N PHE A 22 -3.87 -0.33 18.80
CA PHE A 22 -2.93 -1.43 18.67
C PHE A 22 -1.53 -0.94 19.03
N LEU A 23 -0.83 -1.68 19.90
CA LEU A 23 0.52 -1.35 20.40
C LEU A 23 0.68 0.12 20.87
N GLY A 24 -0.35 0.69 21.50
CA GLY A 24 -0.33 2.07 22.00
C GLY A 24 -0.67 3.15 20.96
N HIS A 25 -1.04 2.77 19.74
CA HIS A 25 -1.46 3.69 18.68
C HIS A 25 -2.93 3.54 18.35
N THR A 26 -3.65 4.66 18.40
CA THR A 26 -5.05 4.73 17.98
C THR A 26 -5.14 5.04 16.50
N ARG A 27 -5.83 4.17 15.78
CA ARG A 27 -6.15 4.28 14.34
C ARG A 27 -7.66 4.22 14.18
N SER A 28 -8.18 4.65 13.03
CA SER A 28 -9.59 4.45 12.68
C SER A 28 -9.73 3.42 11.56
N TRP A 29 -10.80 2.64 11.59
CA TRP A 29 -11.13 1.71 10.51
C TRP A 29 -11.33 2.43 9.19
N GLU A 30 -11.95 3.62 9.22
CA GLU A 30 -12.14 4.46 8.03
C GLU A 30 -10.81 4.97 7.47
N GLY A 31 -9.87 5.36 8.34
CA GLY A 31 -8.52 5.74 7.95
C GLY A 31 -7.76 4.57 7.31
N SER A 32 -7.80 3.38 7.93
CA SER A 32 -7.18 2.17 7.36
C SER A 32 -7.80 1.76 6.02
N ALA A 33 -9.13 1.90 5.85
CA ALA A 33 -9.79 1.63 4.58
C ALA A 33 -9.37 2.65 3.50
N ALA A 34 -9.26 3.93 3.85
CA ALA A 34 -8.76 4.96 2.93
C ALA A 34 -7.30 4.72 2.52
N MET A 35 -6.46 4.31 3.48
CA MET A 35 -5.07 3.92 3.26
C MET A 35 -4.97 2.76 2.27
N ALA A 36 -5.78 1.71 2.48
CA ALA A 36 -5.83 0.54 1.60
C ALA A 36 -6.32 0.89 0.19
N ILE A 37 -7.42 1.63 0.04
CA ILE A 37 -7.97 2.00 -1.27
C ILE A 37 -7.00 2.92 -2.02
N GLY A 38 -6.48 3.95 -1.35
CA GLY A 38 -5.53 4.87 -1.94
C GLY A 38 -4.20 4.22 -2.32
N GLY A 39 -3.68 3.38 -1.42
CA GLY A 39 -2.48 2.58 -1.65
C GLY A 39 -2.66 1.61 -2.82
N PHE A 40 -3.81 0.93 -2.91
CA PHE A 40 -4.16 0.06 -4.02
C PHE A 40 -4.17 0.80 -5.35
N ILE A 41 -4.88 1.92 -5.44
CA ILE A 41 -4.97 2.70 -6.68
C ILE A 41 -3.57 3.19 -7.10
N ALA A 42 -2.81 3.76 -6.16
CA ALA A 42 -1.46 4.25 -6.44
C ALA A 42 -0.54 3.11 -6.92
N MET A 43 -0.58 1.96 -6.25
CA MET A 43 0.23 0.79 -6.61
C MET A 43 -0.17 0.19 -7.97
N PHE A 44 -1.47 0.04 -8.22
CA PHE A 44 -1.99 -0.45 -9.48
C PHE A 44 -1.58 0.43 -10.66
N LEU A 45 -1.81 1.74 -10.56
CA LEU A 45 -1.41 2.69 -11.60
C LEU A 45 0.11 2.70 -11.79
N THR A 46 0.87 2.55 -10.69
CA THR A 46 2.34 2.48 -10.77
C THR A 46 2.79 1.25 -11.55
N LEU A 47 2.28 0.07 -11.20
CA LEU A 47 2.64 -1.19 -11.85
C LEU A 47 2.15 -1.30 -13.30
N TRP A 48 1.08 -0.60 -13.66
CA TRP A 48 0.50 -0.67 -15.00
C TRP A 48 1.06 0.38 -15.96
N LEU A 49 1.31 1.61 -15.49
CA LEU A 49 1.63 2.74 -16.38
C LEU A 49 3.11 3.12 -16.42
N LEU A 50 3.90 2.87 -15.36
CA LEU A 50 5.30 3.29 -15.34
C LEU A 50 6.26 2.38 -16.11
N PRO A 51 6.15 1.04 -16.06
CA PRO A 51 7.09 0.18 -16.78
C PRO A 51 7.14 0.46 -18.28
N GLY A 52 8.34 0.60 -18.84
CA GLY A 52 8.57 0.96 -20.24
C GLY A 52 8.26 2.42 -20.60
N SER A 53 7.79 3.24 -19.65
CA SER A 53 7.60 4.68 -19.84
C SER A 53 8.91 5.45 -19.68
N ALA A 54 8.91 6.74 -20.03
CA ALA A 54 10.04 7.64 -19.78
C ALA A 54 10.43 7.76 -18.30
N LEU A 55 9.52 7.46 -17.37
CA LEU A 55 9.78 7.48 -15.93
C LEU A 55 10.38 6.17 -15.40
N SER A 56 10.24 5.07 -16.14
CA SER A 56 10.79 3.76 -15.77
C SER A 56 11.14 2.92 -17.00
N PRO A 57 12.14 3.35 -17.80
CA PRO A 57 12.42 2.74 -19.10
C PRO A 57 12.98 1.32 -19.00
N ASN A 58 13.58 0.96 -17.87
CA ASN A 58 14.22 -0.34 -17.65
C ASN A 58 13.34 -1.35 -16.91
N SER A 59 12.10 -0.98 -16.56
CA SER A 59 11.18 -1.88 -15.86
C SER A 59 10.37 -2.69 -16.86
N GLU A 60 10.29 -4.01 -16.63
CA GLU A 60 9.49 -4.92 -17.44
C GLU A 60 7.98 -4.64 -17.28
N PRO A 61 7.23 -4.49 -18.38
CA PRO A 61 5.81 -4.20 -18.31
C PRO A 61 4.97 -5.43 -17.97
N PHE A 62 4.07 -5.26 -16.99
CA PHE A 62 3.05 -6.24 -16.67
C PHE A 62 1.77 -5.97 -17.47
N GLY A 63 1.03 -7.03 -17.79
CA GLY A 63 -0.34 -6.91 -18.29
C GLY A 63 -1.27 -6.34 -17.21
N MET A 64 -2.33 -5.64 -17.63
CA MET A 64 -3.30 -5.00 -16.71
C MET A 64 -3.83 -5.95 -15.62
N ALA A 65 -4.15 -7.19 -16.00
CA ALA A 65 -4.65 -8.20 -15.07
C ALA A 65 -3.58 -8.58 -14.01
N SER A 66 -2.33 -8.78 -14.43
CA SER A 66 -1.21 -9.06 -13.53
C SER A 66 -0.95 -7.88 -12.59
N SER A 67 -0.98 -6.65 -13.09
CA SER A 67 -0.85 -5.44 -12.27
C SER A 67 -1.96 -5.33 -11.21
N LEU A 68 -3.21 -5.69 -11.54
CA LEU A 68 -4.32 -5.72 -10.58
C LEU A 68 -4.07 -6.74 -9.47
N VAL A 69 -3.69 -7.97 -9.81
CA VAL A 69 -3.43 -9.04 -8.84
C VAL A 69 -2.27 -8.67 -7.92
N LEU A 70 -1.17 -8.16 -8.49
CA LEU A 70 0.00 -7.72 -7.72
C LEU A 70 -0.36 -6.56 -6.79
N ALA A 71 -1.11 -5.55 -7.28
CA ALA A 71 -1.52 -4.43 -6.46
C ALA A 71 -2.46 -4.84 -5.31
N LEU A 72 -3.39 -5.77 -5.54
CA LEU A 72 -4.24 -6.33 -4.49
C LEU A 72 -3.39 -7.05 -3.44
N ALA A 73 -2.48 -7.95 -3.86
CA ALA A 73 -1.62 -8.69 -2.94
C ALA A 73 -0.72 -7.74 -2.13
N GLY A 74 -0.09 -6.77 -2.80
CA GLY A 74 0.76 -5.76 -2.16
C GLY A 74 -0.02 -4.89 -1.17
N THR A 75 -1.25 -4.49 -1.51
CA THR A 75 -2.09 -3.69 -0.59
C THR A 75 -2.46 -4.48 0.65
N VAL A 76 -2.83 -5.75 0.51
CA VAL A 76 -3.13 -6.60 1.67
C VAL A 76 -1.93 -6.68 2.61
N ILE A 77 -0.73 -6.93 2.08
CA ILE A 77 0.49 -6.96 2.88
C ILE A 77 0.79 -5.59 3.49
N ALA A 78 0.61 -4.51 2.74
CA ALA A 78 0.85 -3.17 3.24
C ALA A 78 -0.06 -2.83 4.43
N THR A 79 -1.36 -3.11 4.32
CA THR A 79 -2.35 -2.84 5.38
C THR A 79 -2.12 -3.73 6.60
N VAL A 80 -1.75 -5.00 6.41
CA VAL A 80 -1.39 -5.90 7.53
C VAL A 80 -0.11 -5.40 8.21
N ALA A 81 0.95 -5.13 7.45
CA ALA A 81 2.21 -4.63 7.98
C ALA A 81 2.00 -3.32 8.76
N GLU A 82 1.17 -2.41 8.25
CA GLU A 82 0.84 -1.15 8.91
C GLU A 82 0.09 -1.38 10.22
N GLY A 83 -0.92 -2.26 10.20
CA GLY A 83 -1.73 -2.59 11.38
C GLY A 83 -0.91 -3.21 12.51
N PHE A 84 0.14 -3.97 12.18
CA PHE A 84 1.02 -4.62 13.17
C PHE A 84 2.26 -3.82 13.55
N SER A 85 2.54 -2.69 12.88
CA SER A 85 3.77 -1.93 13.12
C SER A 85 3.65 -1.03 14.36
N PRO A 86 4.60 -1.11 15.30
CA PRO A 86 4.79 -0.09 16.34
C PRO A 86 4.99 1.31 15.73
N ALA A 87 4.72 2.38 16.47
CA ALA A 87 4.89 3.76 15.98
C ALA A 87 6.23 3.96 15.27
N GLY A 88 6.15 4.54 14.06
CA GLY A 88 7.30 4.98 13.30
C GLY A 88 8.10 3.85 12.65
N THR A 89 7.82 2.58 12.96
CA THR A 89 8.43 1.45 12.26
C THR A 89 7.71 1.10 10.96
N ASP A 90 6.45 1.52 10.82
CA ASP A 90 5.60 1.37 9.63
C ASP A 90 6.23 1.97 8.37
N ASN A 91 6.90 3.11 8.51
CA ASN A 91 7.65 3.75 7.42
C ASN A 91 8.76 2.88 6.83
N LEU A 92 9.25 1.88 7.58
CA LEU A 92 10.25 0.92 7.10
C LEU A 92 9.63 -0.43 6.77
N SER A 93 8.82 -0.99 7.68
CA SER A 93 8.24 -2.33 7.55
C SER A 93 7.29 -2.43 6.35
N VAL A 94 6.43 -1.43 6.13
CA VAL A 94 5.42 -1.48 5.07
C VAL A 94 6.06 -1.45 3.68
N PRO A 95 6.94 -0.49 3.32
CA PRO A 95 7.62 -0.52 2.02
C PRO A 95 8.45 -1.79 1.80
N LEU A 96 9.19 -2.24 2.83
CA LEU A 96 10.05 -3.42 2.69
C LEU A 96 9.24 -4.69 2.46
N LEU A 97 8.22 -4.96 3.28
CA LEU A 97 7.42 -6.18 3.15
C LEU A 97 6.61 -6.19 1.85
N THR A 98 6.04 -5.05 1.48
CA THR A 98 5.29 -4.92 0.23
C THR A 98 6.20 -5.06 -0.98
N GLY A 99 7.37 -4.40 -0.97
CA GLY A 99 8.35 -4.50 -2.05
C GLY A 99 8.91 -5.91 -2.20
N ALA A 100 9.22 -6.59 -1.08
CA ALA A 100 9.69 -7.98 -1.10
C ALA A 100 8.64 -8.92 -1.70
N LEU A 101 7.36 -8.78 -1.32
CA LEU A 101 6.27 -9.56 -1.90
C LEU A 101 6.16 -9.33 -3.41
N LEU A 102 6.12 -8.06 -3.84
CA LEU A 102 5.97 -7.72 -5.25
C LEU A 102 7.16 -8.24 -6.08
N TYR A 103 8.38 -8.14 -5.55
CA TYR A 103 9.56 -8.70 -6.19
C TYR A 103 9.44 -10.22 -6.35
N LEU A 104 9.15 -10.94 -5.26
CA LEU A 104 8.99 -12.40 -5.32
C LEU A 104 7.87 -12.82 -6.28
N ALA A 105 6.74 -12.13 -6.26
CA ALA A 105 5.62 -12.40 -7.15
C ALA A 105 5.96 -12.08 -8.61
N SER A 106 6.75 -11.03 -8.88
CA SER A 106 7.20 -10.68 -10.23
C SER A 106 8.15 -11.71 -10.84
N VAL A 107 8.91 -12.44 -10.03
CA VAL A 107 9.81 -13.51 -10.52
C VAL A 107 9.03 -14.78 -10.88
N LEU A 108 7.79 -14.92 -10.39
CA LEU A 108 6.95 -16.10 -10.61
C LEU A 108 5.94 -15.93 -11.76
N LEU A 109 5.76 -14.71 -12.27
CA LEU A 109 4.85 -14.35 -13.36
C LEU A 109 5.61 -14.14 -14.68
#